data_AF-A0ABD4TK01-F1
#
_entry.id   AF-A0ABD4TK01-F1
#
_cell.length_a   1.000
_cell.length_b   1.000
_cell.length_c   1.000
_cell.angle_alpha   90.00
_cell.angle_beta   90.00
_cell.angle_gamma   90.00
#
_symmetry.space_group_name_H-M   'P 1'
#
loop_
_entity.id
_entity.type
_entity.pdbx_description
1 polymer ?
#
loop_
_entity_poly.entity_id
_entity_poly.type
_entity_poly.pdbx_seq_one_letter_code
_entity_poly.pdbx_strand_id
1 'polypeptide(L)'
;MQIQTSLPALITSFRRQLAERFFFLGPVFILALEVSGESGLVEIINAGLHTGYGLLWVFAVALIYKYAFAYGIARYTLSTGKTIFSGLRSIPGPRNWEVTFITIIYILEMLAYGGFLIIAAHFLYYLLPFEIPIQVIAIATLALILFILWKGSYERLERVIIGMMILLFIGILFSLLALHVPVTEVAAGLIPHLDPHYYIEIMALLGAVGAGLNLLLYSVWLHEKTGGKPCITDLPEKMRIVKTDLLIGFGLIGLMSFVFLAIGAGYSLQSTT
;
A
#
# COMPACT_ATOMS: atom_id res chain seq x y z
N MET A 1 23.96 41.76 27.42
CA MET A 1 22.65 41.61 26.75
C MET A 1 22.88 40.91 25.40
N GLN A 2 22.88 39.57 25.38
CA GLN A 2 23.15 38.73 24.19
C GLN A 2 21.90 37.88 23.92
N ILE A 3 20.91 38.38 23.17
CA ILE A 3 19.69 37.60 22.86
C ILE A 3 19.28 37.71 21.37
N GLN A 4 20.07 38.31 20.48
CA GLN A 4 19.61 38.63 19.12
C GLN A 4 20.16 37.76 17.96
N THR A 5 20.94 36.70 18.23
CA THR A 5 21.54 35.85 17.18
C THR A 5 20.92 34.46 17.01
N SER A 6 19.87 34.10 17.77
CA SER A 6 19.37 32.72 17.81
C SER A 6 18.22 32.40 16.84
N LEU A 7 17.42 33.37 16.39
CA LEU A 7 16.20 33.07 15.61
C LEU A 7 16.45 32.41 14.24
N PRO A 8 17.41 32.89 13.41
CA PRO A 8 17.69 32.25 12.12
C PRO A 8 18.29 30.86 12.30
N ALA A 9 19.17 30.68 13.29
CA ALA A 9 19.75 29.38 13.63
C ALA A 9 18.69 28.38 14.13
N LEU A 10 17.71 28.84 14.90
CA LEU A 10 16.61 28.02 15.43
C LEU A 10 15.62 27.63 14.34
N ILE A 11 15.32 28.53 13.39
CA ILE A 11 14.48 28.22 12.22
C ILE A 11 15.21 27.24 11.29
N THR A 12 16.52 27.39 11.12
CA THR A 12 17.32 26.50 10.26
C THR A 12 17.48 25.12 10.90
N SER A 13 17.68 25.05 12.22
CA SER A 13 17.72 23.78 12.96
C SER A 13 16.34 23.11 13.05
N PHE A 14 15.26 23.88 13.18
CA PHE A 14 13.88 23.36 13.16
C PHE A 14 13.49 22.85 11.77
N ARG A 15 13.84 23.58 10.71
CA ARG A 15 13.62 23.15 9.31
C ARG A 15 14.44 21.92 8.97
N ARG A 16 15.68 21.84 9.47
CA ARG A 16 16.55 20.67 9.33
C ARG A 16 16.02 19.48 10.13
N GLN A 17 15.56 19.68 11.37
CA GLN A 17 14.89 18.66 12.17
C GLN A 17 13.57 18.18 11.55
N LEU A 18 12.80 19.06 10.91
CA LEU A 18 11.62 18.66 10.14
C LEU A 18 12.03 17.85 8.91
N ALA A 19 13.02 18.32 8.13
CA ALA A 19 13.51 17.60 6.97
C ALA A 19 14.11 16.22 7.32
N GLU A 20 14.77 16.11 8.48
CA GLU A 20 15.29 14.86 9.04
C GLU A 20 14.15 13.96 9.55
N ARG A 21 13.10 14.53 10.19
CA ARG A 21 11.89 13.79 10.59
C ARG A 21 11.08 13.28 9.41
N PHE A 22 11.00 14.04 8.32
CA PHE A 22 10.32 13.66 7.09
C PHE A 22 11.25 12.94 6.10
N PHE A 23 12.46 12.59 6.54
CA PHE A 23 13.46 11.97 5.68
C PHE A 23 13.05 10.58 5.23
N PHE A 24 12.28 9.79 5.98
CA PHE A 24 11.79 8.48 5.50
C PHE A 24 10.35 8.51 4.99
N LEU A 25 9.70 9.69 5.04
CA LEU A 25 8.32 9.86 4.60
C LEU A 25 8.14 9.51 3.12
N GLY A 26 9.08 9.90 2.25
CA GLY A 26 9.00 9.59 0.81
C GLY A 26 8.79 8.09 0.50
N PRO A 27 9.73 7.20 0.89
CA PRO A 27 9.60 5.75 0.73
C PRO A 27 8.29 5.17 1.31
N VAL A 28 7.86 5.66 2.48
CA VAL A 28 6.63 5.16 3.10
C VAL A 28 5.38 5.68 2.41
N PHE A 29 5.39 6.92 1.92
CA PHE A 29 4.30 7.47 1.10
C PHE A 29 4.20 6.75 -0.23
N ILE A 30 5.31 6.44 -0.90
CA ILE A 30 5.29 5.65 -2.15
C ILE A 30 4.65 4.29 -1.87
N LEU A 31 5.07 3.63 -0.79
CA LEU A 31 4.47 2.35 -0.37
C LEU A 31 2.99 2.49 -0.04
N ALA A 32 2.59 3.55 0.67
CA ALA A 32 1.19 3.79 1.00
C ALA A 32 0.33 4.09 -0.22
N LEU A 33 0.85 4.86 -1.18
CA LEU A 33 0.20 5.20 -2.44
C LEU A 33 0.01 3.96 -3.31
N GLU A 34 1.03 3.11 -3.39
CA GLU A 34 0.99 1.84 -4.11
C GLU A 34 -0.02 0.87 -3.50
N VAL A 35 0.05 0.64 -2.18
CA VAL A 35 -0.86 -0.29 -1.49
C VAL A 35 -2.32 0.20 -1.52
N SER A 36 -2.53 1.51 -1.58
CA SER A 36 -3.88 2.08 -1.72
C SER A 36 -4.51 1.85 -3.10
N GLY A 37 -3.74 1.43 -4.11
CA GLY A 37 -4.20 1.15 -5.48
C GLY A 37 -4.29 -0.33 -5.85
N GLU A 38 -4.00 -1.24 -4.91
CA GLU A 38 -3.91 -2.69 -5.15
C GLU A 38 -5.30 -3.38 -5.20
N SER A 39 -5.41 -4.57 -5.84
CA SER A 39 -6.66 -5.38 -5.95
C SER A 39 -7.32 -5.67 -4.62
N GLY A 40 -6.56 -5.59 -3.53
CA GLY A 40 -7.08 -5.71 -2.18
C GLY A 40 -8.32 -4.85 -1.97
N LEU A 41 -8.47 -3.72 -2.67
CA LEU A 41 -9.70 -2.91 -2.62
C LEU A 41 -10.96 -3.70 -2.99
N VAL A 42 -10.95 -4.44 -4.10
CA VAL A 42 -12.11 -5.21 -4.56
C VAL A 42 -12.38 -6.36 -3.60
N GLU A 43 -11.33 -7.01 -3.11
CA GLU A 43 -11.42 -8.11 -2.14
C GLU A 43 -11.95 -7.63 -0.78
N ILE A 44 -11.52 -6.45 -0.31
CA ILE A 44 -12.01 -5.82 0.92
C ILE A 44 -13.48 -5.46 0.80
N ILE A 45 -13.91 -4.89 -0.32
CA ILE A 45 -15.32 -4.57 -0.58
C ILE A 45 -16.13 -5.87 -0.63
N ASN A 46 -15.64 -6.89 -1.33
CA ASN A 46 -16.30 -8.19 -1.44
C ASN A 46 -16.44 -8.88 -0.08
N ALA A 47 -15.39 -8.85 0.74
CA ALA A 47 -15.41 -9.35 2.10
C ALA A 47 -16.44 -8.60 2.96
N GLY A 48 -16.52 -7.27 2.83
CA GLY A 48 -17.54 -6.46 3.48
C GLY A 48 -18.96 -6.79 3.01
N LEU A 49 -19.14 -7.08 1.72
CA LEU A 49 -20.43 -7.48 1.16
C LEU A 49 -20.92 -8.81 1.73
N HIS A 50 -20.03 -9.80 1.88
CA HIS A 50 -20.43 -11.14 2.34
C HIS A 50 -20.47 -11.29 3.86
N THR A 51 -19.57 -10.62 4.57
CA THR A 51 -19.38 -10.82 6.02
C THR A 51 -19.69 -9.59 6.87
N GLY A 52 -20.08 -8.47 6.25
CA GLY A 52 -20.24 -7.20 6.93
C GLY A 52 -18.94 -6.78 7.59
N TYR A 53 -18.99 -6.54 8.91
CA TYR A 53 -17.81 -6.21 9.72
C TYR A 53 -17.08 -7.44 10.29
N GLY A 54 -17.56 -8.66 10.07
CA GLY A 54 -17.05 -9.88 10.72
C GLY A 54 -15.59 -10.22 10.44
N LEU A 55 -15.06 -9.81 9.28
CA LEU A 55 -13.66 -10.06 8.88
C LEU A 55 -12.70 -8.90 9.17
N LEU A 56 -13.15 -7.87 9.90
CA LEU A 56 -12.35 -6.69 10.18
C LEU A 56 -11.07 -7.00 10.97
N TRP A 57 -11.13 -8.00 11.87
CA TRP A 57 -9.95 -8.49 12.58
C TRP A 57 -8.88 -9.09 11.65
N VAL A 58 -9.26 -9.71 10.53
CA VAL A 58 -8.33 -10.29 9.55
C VAL A 58 -7.50 -9.19 8.91
N PHE A 59 -8.15 -8.09 8.52
CA PHE A 59 -7.47 -6.91 7.98
C PHE A 59 -6.56 -6.25 9.01
N ALA A 60 -7.00 -6.16 10.27
CA ALA A 60 -6.16 -5.64 11.35
C ALA A 60 -4.90 -6.49 11.54
N VAL A 61 -5.04 -7.83 11.56
CA VAL A 61 -3.90 -8.75 11.67
C VAL A 61 -2.97 -8.63 10.46
N ALA A 62 -3.51 -8.58 9.24
CA ALA A 62 -2.73 -8.41 8.03
C ALA A 62 -1.95 -7.09 8.01
N LEU A 63 -2.57 -6.00 8.49
CA LEU A 63 -1.92 -4.69 8.60
C LEU A 63 -0.80 -4.69 9.64
N ILE A 64 -1.02 -5.33 10.80
CA ILE A 64 0.02 -5.50 11.83
C ILE A 64 1.18 -6.33 11.28
N TYR A 65 0.89 -7.41 10.55
CA TYR A 65 1.90 -8.23 9.90
C TYR A 65 2.72 -7.42 8.89
N LYS A 66 2.07 -6.68 7.97
CA LYS A 66 2.75 -5.80 7.01
C LYS A 66 3.64 -4.78 7.70
N TYR A 67 3.13 -4.13 8.75
CA TYR A 67 3.88 -3.16 9.53
C TYR A 67 5.12 -3.81 10.18
N ALA A 68 4.96 -4.96 10.84
CA ALA A 68 6.05 -5.68 11.49
C ALA A 68 7.11 -6.12 10.47
N PHE A 69 6.67 -6.60 9.31
CA PHE A 69 7.53 -7.00 8.22
C PHE A 69 8.31 -5.80 7.67
N ALA A 70 7.63 -4.71 7.27
CA ALA A 70 8.26 -3.47 6.80
C ALA A 70 9.26 -2.88 7.81
N TYR A 71 8.92 -2.94 9.10
CA TYR A 71 9.80 -2.51 10.17
C TYR A 71 11.06 -3.38 10.26
N GLY A 72 10.91 -4.70 10.12
CA GLY A 72 12.02 -5.65 10.01
C GLY A 72 12.90 -5.38 8.78
N ILE A 73 12.29 -5.12 7.63
CA ILE A 73 12.97 -4.75 6.38
C ILE A 73 13.80 -3.49 6.58
N ALA A 74 13.22 -2.46 7.19
CA ALA A 74 13.92 -1.21 7.45
C ALA A 74 15.10 -1.41 8.38
N ARG A 75 14.92 -2.19 9.47
CA ARG A 75 16.00 -2.49 10.41
C ARG A 75 17.16 -3.22 9.71
N TYR A 76 16.86 -4.21 8.88
CA TYR A 76 17.87 -4.92 8.09
C TYR A 76 18.62 -3.96 7.15
N THR A 77 17.88 -3.18 6.37
CA THR A 77 18.46 -2.28 5.37
C THR A 77 19.31 -1.18 6.00
N LEU A 78 18.84 -0.57 7.09
CA LEU A 78 19.56 0.50 7.78
C LEU A 78 20.80 0.01 8.53
N SER A 79 20.75 -1.20 9.11
CA SER A 79 21.89 -1.77 9.83
C SER A 79 22.98 -2.29 8.90
N THR A 80 22.61 -2.94 7.81
CA THR A 80 23.57 -3.55 6.87
C THR A 80 24.00 -2.60 5.75
N GLY A 81 23.21 -1.57 5.46
CA GLY A 81 23.37 -0.74 4.28
C GLY A 81 23.06 -1.48 2.98
N LYS A 82 22.49 -2.69 3.02
CA LYS A 82 22.19 -3.52 1.83
C LYS A 82 20.68 -3.68 1.65
N THR A 83 20.25 -3.84 0.40
CA THR A 83 18.86 -4.21 0.09
C THR A 83 18.58 -5.65 0.52
N ILE A 84 17.31 -5.98 0.74
CA ILE A 84 16.92 -7.37 1.08
C ILE A 84 17.30 -8.33 -0.03
N PHE A 85 17.23 -7.91 -1.29
CA PHE A 85 17.64 -8.73 -2.42
C PHE A 85 19.14 -9.11 -2.35
N SER A 86 20.00 -8.18 -1.94
CA SER A 86 21.42 -8.47 -1.68
C SER A 86 21.59 -9.38 -0.45
N GLY A 87 20.71 -9.24 0.54
CA GLY A 87 20.62 -10.14 1.69
C GLY A 87 20.27 -11.58 1.31
N LEU A 88 19.28 -11.80 0.44
CA LEU A 88 18.94 -13.14 -0.05
C LEU A 88 20.14 -13.82 -0.69
N ARG A 89 20.96 -13.08 -1.46
CA ARG A 89 22.18 -13.61 -2.08
C ARG A 89 23.22 -14.11 -1.06
N SER A 90 23.18 -13.62 0.18
CA SER A 90 24.10 -14.04 1.23
C SER A 90 23.71 -15.36 1.91
N ILE A 91 22.48 -15.85 1.68
CA ILE A 91 22.00 -17.11 2.24
C ILE A 91 22.52 -18.27 1.38
N PRO A 92 23.11 -19.32 1.99
CA PRO A 92 23.65 -20.46 1.25
C PRO A 92 22.55 -21.19 0.49
N GLY A 93 22.76 -21.39 -0.81
CA GLY A 93 21.82 -22.08 -1.67
C GLY A 93 22.43 -22.43 -3.04
N PRO A 94 21.64 -23.03 -3.95
CA PRO A 94 22.06 -23.34 -5.32
C PRO A 94 22.54 -22.08 -6.07
N ARG A 95 23.41 -22.23 -7.07
CA ARG A 95 23.93 -21.06 -7.80
C ARG A 95 22.79 -20.23 -8.41
N ASN A 96 22.75 -18.93 -8.09
CA ASN A 96 21.74 -17.96 -8.53
C ASN A 96 20.28 -18.33 -8.16
N TRP A 97 20.08 -19.06 -7.06
CA TRP A 97 18.74 -19.42 -6.58
C TRP A 97 17.91 -18.18 -6.26
N GLU A 98 18.53 -17.12 -5.74
CA GLU A 98 17.89 -15.86 -5.37
C GLU A 98 17.31 -15.14 -6.59
N VAL A 99 18.07 -15.14 -7.70
CA VAL A 99 17.64 -14.49 -8.95
C VAL A 99 16.47 -15.26 -9.52
N THR A 100 16.55 -16.58 -9.56
CA THR A 100 15.46 -17.45 -10.02
C THR A 100 14.20 -17.24 -9.17
N PHE A 101 14.36 -17.22 -7.84
CA PHE A 101 13.25 -17.02 -6.90
C PHE A 101 12.57 -15.66 -7.09
N ILE A 102 13.33 -14.56 -7.14
CA ILE A 102 12.79 -13.22 -7.37
C ILE A 102 12.12 -13.12 -8.74
N THR A 103 12.72 -13.72 -9.78
CA THR A 103 12.17 -13.70 -11.14
C THR A 103 10.83 -14.41 -11.20
N ILE A 104 10.69 -15.57 -10.54
CA ILE A 104 9.41 -16.31 -10.49
C ILE A 104 8.34 -15.45 -9.82
N ILE A 105 8.63 -14.85 -8.66
CA ILE A 105 7.64 -14.02 -7.96
C ILE A 105 7.27 -12.81 -8.81
N TYR A 106 8.23 -12.17 -9.48
CA TYR A 106 7.99 -11.02 -10.34
C TYR A 106 7.10 -11.38 -11.53
N ILE A 107 7.31 -12.55 -12.15
CA ILE A 107 6.44 -13.04 -13.23
C ILE A 107 5.02 -13.29 -12.73
N LEU A 108 4.86 -13.90 -11.54
CA LEU A 108 3.54 -14.11 -10.93
C LEU A 108 2.84 -12.77 -10.63
N GLU A 109 3.59 -11.78 -10.15
CA GLU A 109 3.07 -10.44 -9.90
C GLU A 109 2.64 -9.74 -11.20
N MET A 110 3.39 -9.91 -12.30
CA MET A 110 3.00 -9.42 -13.64
C MET A 110 1.70 -10.03 -14.15
N LEU A 111 1.39 -11.28 -13.81
CA LEU A 111 0.09 -11.86 -14.12
C LEU A 111 -1.03 -11.20 -13.31
N ALA A 112 -0.78 -10.85 -12.04
CA ALA A 112 -1.74 -10.11 -11.22
C ALA A 112 -2.02 -8.70 -11.81
N TYR A 113 -1.00 -8.03 -12.37
CA TYR A 113 -1.19 -6.75 -13.08
C TYR A 113 -2.13 -6.88 -14.30
N GLY A 114 -2.17 -8.03 -14.96
CA GLY A 114 -3.17 -8.34 -15.98
C GLY A 114 -4.61 -8.33 -15.44
N GLY A 115 -4.80 -8.84 -14.21
CA GLY A 115 -6.08 -8.75 -13.50
C GLY A 115 -6.51 -7.30 -13.24
N PHE A 116 -5.57 -6.42 -12.85
CA PHE A 116 -5.87 -4.99 -12.66
C PHE A 116 -6.35 -4.32 -13.93
N LEU A 117 -5.77 -4.66 -15.08
CA LEU A 117 -6.20 -4.11 -16.36
C LEU A 117 -7.66 -4.47 -16.67
N ILE A 118 -8.08 -5.70 -16.34
CA ILE A 118 -9.46 -6.16 -16.55
C ILE A 118 -10.42 -5.44 -15.59
N ILE A 119 -10.04 -5.28 -14.32
CA ILE A 119 -10.84 -4.53 -13.33
C ILE A 119 -10.98 -3.08 -13.75
N ALA A 120 -9.89 -2.43 -14.18
CA ALA A 120 -9.92 -1.06 -14.70
C ALA A 120 -10.81 -0.95 -15.94
N ALA A 121 -10.77 -1.94 -16.84
CA ALA A 121 -11.65 -2.01 -18.00
C ALA A 121 -13.12 -2.16 -17.62
N HIS A 122 -13.46 -2.90 -16.55
CA HIS A 122 -14.83 -2.97 -16.02
C HIS A 122 -15.31 -1.61 -15.50
N PHE A 123 -14.47 -0.90 -14.73
CA PHE A 123 -14.83 0.45 -14.29
C PHE A 123 -15.04 1.40 -15.47
N LEU A 124 -14.15 1.35 -16.47
CA LEU A 124 -14.29 2.16 -17.68
C LEU A 124 -15.54 1.79 -18.49
N TYR A 125 -15.91 0.50 -18.54
CA TYR A 125 -17.14 0.04 -19.16
C TYR A 125 -18.37 0.72 -18.55
N TYR A 126 -18.46 0.82 -17.21
CA TYR A 126 -19.58 1.52 -16.55
C TYR A 126 -19.66 3.02 -16.84
N LEU A 127 -18.54 3.66 -17.25
CA LEU A 127 -18.51 5.07 -17.65
C LEU A 127 -18.87 5.27 -19.12
N LEU A 128 -18.79 4.23 -19.95
CA LEU A 128 -19.05 4.31 -21.38
C LEU A 128 -20.53 4.01 -21.68
N PRO A 129 -21.20 4.84 -22.49
CA PRO A 129 -22.60 4.59 -22.86
C PRO A 129 -22.77 3.50 -23.93
N PHE A 130 -21.70 2.80 -24.32
CA PHE A 130 -21.68 1.85 -25.42
C PHE A 130 -21.40 0.43 -24.92
N GLU A 131 -22.12 -0.56 -25.45
CA GLU A 131 -21.89 -1.97 -25.17
C GLU A 131 -20.67 -2.49 -25.94
N ILE A 132 -19.47 -2.15 -25.44
CA ILE A 132 -18.19 -2.63 -25.99
C ILE A 132 -17.72 -3.81 -25.12
N PRO A 133 -17.30 -4.94 -25.73
CA PRO A 133 -16.73 -6.04 -24.96
C PRO A 133 -15.56 -5.59 -24.09
N ILE A 134 -15.55 -5.98 -22.82
CA ILE A 134 -14.53 -5.58 -21.82
C ILE A 134 -13.10 -5.91 -22.29
N GLN A 135 -12.92 -7.01 -23.01
CA GLN A 135 -11.64 -7.42 -23.59
C GLN A 135 -11.08 -6.37 -24.55
N VAL A 136 -11.94 -5.74 -25.36
CA VAL A 136 -11.55 -4.69 -26.30
C VAL A 136 -11.16 -3.44 -25.55
N ILE A 137 -11.91 -3.07 -24.51
CA ILE A 137 -11.59 -1.94 -23.64
C ILE A 137 -10.23 -2.15 -22.97
N ALA A 138 -9.98 -3.33 -22.39
CA ALA A 138 -8.72 -3.67 -21.74
C ALA A 138 -7.52 -3.56 -22.70
N ILE A 139 -7.64 -4.14 -23.90
CA ILE A 139 -6.58 -4.07 -24.93
C ILE A 139 -6.35 -2.63 -25.38
N ALA A 140 -7.42 -1.86 -25.58
CA ALA A 140 -7.32 -0.45 -25.96
C ALA A 140 -6.65 0.40 -24.87
N THR A 141 -7.00 0.20 -23.60
CA THR A 141 -6.37 0.86 -22.46
C THR A 141 -4.89 0.50 -22.37
N LEU A 142 -4.53 -0.77 -22.52
CA LEU A 142 -3.12 -1.20 -22.53
C LEU A 142 -2.34 -0.57 -23.68
N ALA A 143 -2.90 -0.57 -24.89
CA ALA A 143 -2.28 0.07 -26.05
C ALA A 143 -2.07 1.57 -25.82
N LEU A 144 -3.04 2.25 -25.21
CA LEU A 144 -2.94 3.67 -24.86
C LEU A 144 -1.82 3.92 -23.85
N ILE A 145 -1.71 3.11 -22.80
CA ILE A 145 -0.64 3.21 -21.79
C ILE A 145 0.72 3.05 -22.47
N LEU A 146 0.90 1.99 -23.27
CA LEU A 146 2.15 1.73 -24.00
C LEU A 146 2.51 2.89 -24.96
N PHE A 147 1.52 3.44 -25.65
CA PHE A 147 1.70 4.58 -26.54
C PHE A 147 2.15 5.85 -25.80
N ILE A 148 1.58 6.12 -24.62
CA ILE A 148 1.98 7.26 -23.77
C ILE A 148 3.40 7.08 -23.25
N LEU A 149 3.76 5.86 -22.81
CA LEU A 149 5.11 5.53 -22.35
C LEU A 149 6.14 5.71 -23.48
N TRP A 150 5.81 5.27 -24.70
CA TRP A 150 6.71 5.38 -25.85
C TRP A 150 7.03 6.83 -26.21
N LYS A 151 6.10 7.76 -26.01
CA LYS A 151 6.32 9.20 -26.23
C LYS A 151 7.18 9.89 -25.15
N GLY A 152 7.74 9.15 -24.18
CA GLY A 152 8.63 9.70 -23.15
C GLY A 152 7.95 10.70 -22.21
N SER A 153 6.62 10.73 -22.19
CA SER A 153 5.85 11.78 -21.51
C SER A 153 5.52 11.44 -20.05
N TYR A 154 6.51 10.91 -19.32
CA TYR A 154 6.33 10.47 -17.93
C TYR A 154 5.71 11.56 -17.04
N GLU A 155 6.16 12.81 -17.21
CA GLU A 155 5.65 13.96 -16.43
C GLU A 155 4.15 14.27 -16.64
N ARG A 156 3.57 13.94 -17.80
CA ARG A 156 2.12 14.10 -18.03
C ARG A 156 1.35 12.94 -17.41
N LEU A 157 1.86 11.72 -17.54
CA LEU A 157 1.26 10.54 -16.93
C LEU A 157 1.23 10.69 -15.40
N GLU A 158 2.33 11.11 -14.81
CA GLU A 158 2.45 11.36 -13.37
C GLU A 158 1.39 12.36 -12.87
N ARG A 159 1.19 13.48 -13.58
CA ARG A 159 0.16 14.46 -13.22
C ARG A 159 -1.26 13.90 -13.30
N VAL A 160 -1.56 13.07 -14.31
CA VAL A 160 -2.86 12.41 -14.43
C VAL A 160 -3.08 11.43 -13.28
N ILE A 161 -2.07 10.62 -12.96
CA ILE A 161 -2.12 9.66 -11.84
C ILE A 161 -2.38 10.41 -10.54
N ILE A 162 -1.61 11.46 -10.24
CA ILE A 162 -1.81 12.28 -9.03
C ILE A 162 -3.22 12.87 -8.98
N GLY A 163 -3.74 13.38 -10.11
CA GLY A 163 -5.12 13.88 -10.20
C GLY A 163 -6.17 12.82 -9.88
N MET A 164 -6.01 11.61 -10.43
CA MET A 164 -6.89 10.48 -10.13
C MET A 164 -6.79 10.04 -8.66
N MET A 165 -5.59 10.04 -8.07
CA MET A 165 -5.40 9.72 -6.66
C MET A 165 -6.10 10.73 -5.74
N ILE A 166 -6.00 12.03 -6.03
CA ILE A 166 -6.70 13.06 -5.26
C ILE A 166 -8.22 12.85 -5.37
N LEU A 167 -8.72 12.55 -6.57
CA LEU A 167 -10.15 12.26 -6.77
C LEU A 167 -10.60 11.04 -5.96
N LEU A 168 -9.83 9.95 -5.97
CA LEU A 168 -10.09 8.77 -5.14
C LEU A 168 -10.13 9.11 -3.65
N PHE A 169 -9.17 9.91 -3.17
CA PHE A 169 -9.13 10.31 -1.77
C PHE A 169 -10.35 11.15 -1.35
N ILE A 170 -10.80 12.06 -2.22
CA ILE A 170 -12.02 12.83 -2.02
C ILE A 170 -13.25 11.90 -1.99
N GLY A 171 -13.31 10.93 -2.91
CA GLY A 171 -14.38 9.94 -2.96
C GLY A 171 -14.47 9.12 -1.67
N ILE A 172 -13.34 8.64 -1.17
CA ILE A 172 -13.25 7.90 0.10
C ILE A 172 -13.71 8.77 1.28
N LEU A 173 -13.26 10.03 1.34
CA LEU A 173 -13.69 10.95 2.39
C LEU A 173 -15.20 11.21 2.35
N PHE A 174 -15.76 11.36 1.15
CA PHE A 174 -17.20 11.51 0.95
C PHE A 174 -17.96 10.25 1.40
N SER A 175 -17.50 9.06 0.99
CA SER A 175 -18.10 7.78 1.41
C SER A 175 -18.09 7.61 2.93
N LEU A 176 -17.02 8.02 3.61
CA LEU A 176 -16.91 7.96 5.07
C LEU A 176 -17.96 8.85 5.76
N LEU A 177 -18.27 10.02 5.19
CA LEU A 177 -19.28 10.94 5.74
C LEU A 177 -20.72 10.52 5.40
N ALA A 178 -20.92 9.84 4.28
CA ALA A 178 -22.24 9.42 3.80
C ALA A 178 -22.72 8.10 4.45
N LEU A 179 -21.79 7.22 4.85
CA LEU A 179 -22.12 5.92 5.43
C LEU A 179 -22.41 6.01 6.94
N HIS A 180 -23.52 5.41 7.36
CA HIS A 180 -23.80 5.19 8.78
C HIS A 180 -23.02 3.96 9.25
N VAL A 181 -21.97 4.18 10.03
CA VAL A 181 -21.13 3.10 10.56
C VAL A 181 -21.59 2.75 11.98
N PRO A 182 -22.28 1.60 12.19
CA PRO A 182 -22.67 1.17 13.52
C PRO A 182 -21.42 0.77 14.34
N VAL A 183 -21.06 1.60 15.32
CA VAL A 183 -19.88 1.43 16.18
C VAL A 183 -19.88 0.06 16.90
N THR A 184 -21.05 -0.48 17.21
CA THR A 184 -21.22 -1.77 17.86
C THR A 184 -20.83 -2.95 16.97
N GLU A 185 -21.16 -2.91 15.67
CA GLU A 185 -20.82 -3.98 14.73
C GLU A 185 -19.33 -3.93 14.35
N VAL A 186 -18.77 -2.73 14.24
CA VAL A 186 -17.31 -2.55 14.05
C VAL A 186 -16.55 -3.14 15.24
N ALA A 187 -16.98 -2.84 16.47
CA ALA A 187 -16.36 -3.38 17.68
C ALA A 187 -16.48 -4.91 17.77
N ALA A 188 -17.63 -5.47 17.38
CA ALA A 188 -17.82 -6.92 17.28
C ALA A 188 -16.92 -7.54 16.20
N GLY A 189 -16.74 -6.86 15.07
CA GLY A 189 -15.89 -7.28 13.96
C GLY A 189 -14.39 -7.32 14.25
N LEU A 190 -13.93 -6.60 15.27
CA LEU A 190 -12.55 -6.71 15.78
C LEU A 190 -12.30 -8.00 16.57
N ILE A 191 -13.36 -8.67 17.04
CA ILE A 191 -13.23 -9.89 17.82
C ILE A 191 -13.03 -11.06 16.85
N PRO A 192 -11.92 -11.81 16.94
CA PRO A 192 -11.65 -12.91 16.03
C PRO A 192 -12.71 -14.00 16.21
N HIS A 193 -13.55 -14.15 15.18
CA HIS A 193 -14.51 -15.24 15.06
C HIS A 193 -14.16 -16.08 13.84
N LEU A 194 -14.04 -17.39 14.06
CA LEU A 194 -13.61 -18.36 13.05
C LEU A 194 -14.80 -19.27 12.74
N ASP A 195 -15.68 -18.80 11.87
CA ASP A 195 -16.79 -19.61 11.35
C ASP A 195 -16.28 -20.52 10.21
N PRO A 196 -16.56 -21.83 10.23
CA PRO A 196 -16.20 -22.75 9.16
C PRO A 196 -16.62 -22.34 7.76
N HIS A 197 -17.69 -21.55 7.61
CA HIS A 197 -18.15 -21.10 6.31
C HIS A 197 -17.15 -20.15 5.62
N TYR A 198 -16.38 -19.37 6.39
CA TYR A 198 -15.50 -18.33 5.86
C TYR A 198 -14.02 -18.70 5.82
N TYR A 199 -13.64 -19.97 6.08
CA TYR A 199 -12.21 -20.34 6.14
C TYR A 199 -11.45 -20.06 4.85
N ILE A 200 -12.05 -20.38 3.69
CA ILE A 200 -11.40 -20.15 2.39
C ILE A 200 -11.21 -18.66 2.15
N GLU A 201 -12.21 -17.84 2.49
CA GLU A 201 -12.16 -16.39 2.34
C GLU A 201 -11.14 -15.74 3.28
N ILE A 202 -11.09 -16.16 4.55
CA ILE A 202 -10.08 -15.71 5.52
C ILE A 202 -8.67 -16.06 5.03
N MET A 203 -8.45 -17.28 4.53
CA MET A 203 -7.14 -17.68 4.02
C MET A 203 -6.77 -16.93 2.74
N ALA A 204 -7.73 -16.70 1.84
CA ALA A 204 -7.52 -15.92 0.63
C ALA A 204 -7.14 -14.47 0.98
N LEU A 205 -7.87 -13.83 1.89
CA LEU A 205 -7.59 -12.46 2.34
C LEU A 205 -6.24 -12.34 3.05
N LEU A 206 -5.90 -13.29 3.92
CA LEU A 206 -4.57 -13.30 4.56
C LEU A 206 -3.44 -13.47 3.54
N GLY A 207 -3.64 -14.29 2.51
CA GLY A 207 -2.66 -14.50 1.44
C GLY A 207 -2.51 -13.29 0.54
N ALA A 208 -3.64 -12.76 0.03
CA ALA A 208 -3.66 -11.64 -0.90
C ALA A 208 -3.22 -10.34 -0.24
N VAL A 209 -3.70 -10.06 0.98
CA VAL A 209 -3.24 -8.88 1.71
C VAL A 209 -1.82 -9.10 2.21
N GLY A 210 -1.43 -10.28 2.71
CA GLY A 210 -0.13 -10.49 3.34
C GLY A 210 1.09 -10.51 2.41
N ALA A 211 0.92 -10.77 1.10
CA ALA A 211 2.02 -10.97 0.16
C ALA A 211 2.15 -9.81 -0.85
N GLY A 212 3.37 -9.33 -1.08
CA GLY A 212 3.65 -8.38 -2.16
C GLY A 212 5.14 -8.08 -2.28
N LEU A 213 5.69 -8.11 -3.50
CA LEU A 213 7.10 -7.74 -3.73
C LEU A 213 7.35 -6.27 -3.44
N ASN A 214 6.32 -5.46 -3.58
CA ASN A 214 6.23 -4.05 -3.21
C ASN A 214 6.76 -3.77 -1.79
N LEU A 215 6.47 -4.66 -0.84
CA LEU A 215 6.98 -4.54 0.52
C LEU A 215 8.50 -4.74 0.58
N LEU A 216 9.07 -5.58 -0.29
CA LEU A 216 10.52 -5.77 -0.43
C LEU A 216 11.19 -4.59 -1.14
N LEU A 217 10.51 -3.93 -2.09
CA LEU A 217 10.99 -2.72 -2.76
C LEU A 217 11.20 -1.56 -1.78
N TYR A 218 10.51 -1.56 -0.64
CA TYR A 218 10.80 -0.65 0.47
C TYR A 218 12.28 -0.64 0.86
N SER A 219 12.95 -1.80 0.83
CA SER A 219 14.39 -1.90 1.10
C SER A 219 15.25 -1.17 0.07
N VAL A 220 14.80 -1.11 -1.19
CA VAL A 220 15.50 -0.41 -2.28
C VAL A 220 15.36 1.09 -2.09
N TRP A 221 14.16 1.61 -1.84
CA TRP A 221 13.94 3.04 -1.59
C TRP A 221 14.68 3.52 -0.35
N LEU A 222 14.70 2.72 0.72
CA LEU A 222 15.51 3.01 1.92
C LEU A 222 17.02 3.02 1.62
N HIS A 223 17.49 2.08 0.81
CA HIS A 223 18.90 1.98 0.43
C HIS A 223 19.33 3.17 -0.44
N GLU A 224 18.54 3.54 -1.44
CA GLU A 224 18.78 4.73 -2.28
C GLU A 224 18.80 6.00 -1.43
N LYS A 225 17.84 6.14 -0.50
CA LYS A 225 17.73 7.33 0.34
C LYS A 225 18.85 7.45 1.37
N THR A 226 19.44 6.34 1.80
CA THR A 226 20.62 6.32 2.68
C THR A 226 21.94 6.31 1.91
N GLY A 227 21.91 6.28 0.57
CA GLY A 227 23.10 6.18 -0.28
C GLY A 227 23.90 4.90 -0.05
N GLY A 228 23.24 3.82 0.39
CA GLY A 228 23.85 2.53 0.65
C GLY A 228 24.84 2.47 1.81
N LYS A 229 24.85 3.47 2.71
CA LYS A 229 25.74 3.50 3.87
C LYS A 229 25.07 2.86 5.09
N PRO A 230 25.73 1.92 5.79
CA PRO A 230 25.19 1.36 7.02
C PRO A 230 25.11 2.44 8.10
N CYS A 231 23.94 2.59 8.71
CA CYS A 231 23.63 3.64 9.67
C CYS A 231 23.72 3.10 11.10
N ILE A 232 24.89 2.59 11.50
CA ILE A 232 25.05 1.86 12.78
C ILE A 232 25.05 2.81 13.99
N THR A 233 25.70 3.97 13.88
CA THR A 233 25.78 4.96 14.97
C THR A 233 24.46 5.65 15.25
N ASP A 234 23.68 5.91 14.20
CA ASP A 234 22.43 6.67 14.27
C ASP A 234 21.19 5.75 14.18
N LEU A 235 21.39 4.43 14.30
CA LEU A 235 20.34 3.43 14.10
C LEU A 235 19.13 3.66 15.01
N PRO A 236 19.28 3.93 16.33
CA PRO A 236 18.13 4.12 17.22
C PRO A 236 17.27 5.33 16.83
N GLU A 237 17.91 6.42 16.41
CA GLU A 237 17.22 7.65 16.01
C GLU A 237 16.50 7.45 14.68
N LYS A 238 17.18 6.90 13.67
CA LYS A 238 16.57 6.61 12.36
C LYS A 238 15.44 5.60 12.48
N MET A 239 15.57 4.57 13.33
CA MET A 239 14.50 3.61 13.57
C MET A 239 13.28 4.24 14.24
N ARG A 240 13.45 5.27 15.09
CA ARG A 240 12.32 6.00 15.68
C ARG A 240 11.56 6.82 14.62
N ILE A 241 12.29 7.39 13.67
CA ILE A 241 11.69 8.10 12.53
C ILE A 241 10.94 7.11 11.65
N VAL A 242 11.60 6.02 11.23
CA VAL A 242 10.96 4.94 10.44
C VAL A 242 9.72 4.39 11.15
N LYS A 243 9.76 4.17 12.46
CA LYS A 243 8.61 3.69 13.24
C LYS A 243 7.42 4.65 13.08
N THR A 244 7.66 5.95 13.21
CA THR A 244 6.63 6.97 13.13
C THR A 244 6.07 7.05 11.71
N ASP A 245 6.95 7.04 10.71
CA ASP A 245 6.58 7.10 9.30
C ASP A 245 5.75 5.88 8.89
N LEU A 246 6.21 4.67 9.24
CA LEU A 246 5.46 3.43 8.99
C LEU A 246 4.10 3.43 9.70
N LEU A 247 4.01 3.96 10.91
CA LEU A 247 2.73 4.04 11.63
C LEU A 247 1.76 4.99 10.94
N ILE A 248 2.25 6.12 10.39
CA ILE A 248 1.43 7.05 9.61
C ILE A 248 0.99 6.39 8.29
N GLY A 249 1.92 5.79 7.55
CA GLY A 249 1.63 5.16 6.25
C GLY A 249 0.68 3.98 6.36
N PHE A 250 0.94 3.04 7.26
CA PHE A 250 0.04 1.90 7.50
C PHE A 250 -1.25 2.32 8.20
N GLY A 251 -1.23 3.38 9.01
CA GLY A 251 -2.46 3.96 9.56
C GLY A 251 -3.38 4.50 8.46
N LEU A 252 -2.81 5.18 7.45
CA LEU A 252 -3.55 5.64 6.27
C LEU A 252 -4.11 4.46 5.47
N ILE A 253 -3.28 3.44 5.18
CA ILE A 253 -3.73 2.23 4.48
C ILE A 253 -4.87 1.54 5.25
N GLY A 254 -4.74 1.43 6.57
CA GLY A 254 -5.76 0.84 7.44
C GLY A 254 -7.07 1.63 7.42
N LEU A 255 -6.99 2.96 7.46
CA LEU A 255 -8.16 3.84 7.34
C LEU A 255 -8.86 3.64 5.98
N MET A 256 -8.10 3.62 4.88
CA MET A 256 -8.66 3.40 3.55
C MET A 256 -9.35 2.03 3.48
N SER A 257 -8.66 0.98 3.94
CA SER A 257 -9.19 -0.39 3.97
C SER A 257 -10.48 -0.49 4.78
N PHE A 258 -10.54 0.20 5.93
CA PHE A 258 -11.74 0.29 6.74
C PHE A 258 -12.91 0.94 5.98
N VAL A 259 -12.67 2.04 5.26
CA VAL A 259 -13.72 2.70 4.46
C VAL A 259 -14.24 1.76 3.40
N PHE A 260 -13.37 1.06 2.67
CA PHE A 260 -13.78 0.12 1.62
C PHE A 260 -14.60 -1.05 2.18
N LEU A 261 -14.21 -1.56 3.35
CA LEU A 261 -14.98 -2.59 4.04
C LEU A 261 -16.35 -2.07 4.47
N ALA A 262 -16.40 -0.86 5.05
CA ALA A 262 -17.64 -0.22 5.46
C ALA A 262 -18.57 0.07 4.27
N ILE A 263 -18.01 0.42 3.10
CA ILE A 263 -18.78 0.53 1.84
C ILE A 263 -19.41 -0.82 1.51
N GLY A 264 -18.62 -1.90 1.49
CA GLY A 264 -19.14 -3.24 1.22
C GLY A 264 -20.22 -3.67 2.21
N ALA A 265 -19.98 -3.48 3.51
CA ALA A 265 -20.93 -3.78 4.57
C ALA A 265 -22.21 -2.93 4.50
N GLY A 266 -22.11 -1.66 4.11
CA GLY A 266 -23.28 -0.80 3.92
C GLY A 266 -24.19 -1.29 2.79
N TYR A 267 -23.62 -1.80 1.71
CA TYR A 267 -24.38 -2.38 0.60
C TYR A 267 -25.00 -3.74 0.95
N SER A 268 -24.35 -4.56 1.77
CA SER A 268 -24.94 -5.84 2.21
C SER A 268 -26.21 -5.63 3.02
N LEU A 269 -26.21 -4.66 3.93
CA LEU A 269 -27.36 -4.31 4.77
C LEU A 269 -28.57 -3.79 3.98
N GLN A 270 -28.36 -3.18 2.82
CA GLN A 270 -29.45 -2.73 1.92
C GLN A 270 -30.03 -3.86 1.08
N SER A 271 -29.28 -4.95 0.83
CA SER A 271 -29.75 -6.07 0.02
C SER A 271 -30.70 -7.02 0.77
N THR A 272 -30.75 -6.92 2.10
CA THR A 272 -31.59 -7.75 2.99
C THR A 272 -32.94 -7.11 3.34
N THR A 273 -33.22 -5.90 2.85
CA THR A 273 -34.51 -5.20 2.95
C THR A 273 -35.22 -5.15 1.62
#